data_AF-A0AAJ0PBT7-F1
#
_entry.id   AF-A0AAJ0PBT7-F1
#
_cell.length_a   1.000
_cell.length_b   1.000
_cell.length_c   1.000
_cell.angle_alpha   90.00
_cell.angle_beta   90.00
_cell.angle_gamma   90.00
#
_symmetry.space_group_name_H-M   'P 1'
#
loop_
_entity.id
_entity.type
_entity.pdbx_description
1 polymer ?
#
loop_
_entity_poly.entity_id
_entity_poly.type
_entity_poly.pdbx_seq_one_letter_code
_entity_poly.pdbx_strand_id
1 'polypeptide(L)'
;MMKKAEIEKLFDGKVAVYDQDHVVIDWIDSRRTLEVTIDKDILNLLINHQDYIRNILKHLKRQTNRTMTKEIININRRNYKIFI
;
A
#
# COMPACT_ATOMS: atom_id res chain seq x y z
N MET A 1 -3.32 -9.32 15.64
CA MET A 1 -3.15 -9.02 14.20
C MET A 1 -4.32 -8.15 13.78
N MET A 2 -4.05 -7.02 13.11
CA MET A 2 -5.11 -6.14 12.60
C MET A 2 -5.97 -6.92 11.58
N LYS A 3 -7.28 -6.70 11.57
CA LYS A 3 -8.20 -7.39 10.67
C LYS A 3 -8.07 -6.83 9.25
N LYS A 4 -8.33 -7.67 8.25
CA LYS A 4 -8.33 -7.29 6.82
C LYS A 4 -9.10 -5.98 6.56
N ALA A 5 -10.32 -5.86 7.08
CA ALA A 5 -11.17 -4.69 6.88
C ALA A 5 -10.58 -3.39 7.45
N GLU A 6 -9.77 -3.47 8.51
CA GLU A 6 -9.11 -2.29 9.09
C GLU A 6 -7.97 -1.80 8.19
N ILE A 7 -7.22 -2.73 7.58
CA ILE A 7 -6.17 -2.43 6.59
C ILE A 7 -6.79 -1.79 5.35
N GLU A 8 -7.87 -2.35 4.83
CA GLU A 8 -8.59 -1.80 3.68
C GLU A 8 -9.06 -0.36 3.95
N LYS A 9 -9.55 -0.09 5.16
CA LYS A 9 -9.95 1.26 5.58
C LYS A 9 -8.75 2.21 5.74
N LEU A 10 -7.63 1.74 6.27
CA LEU A 10 -6.42 2.54 6.46
C LEU A 10 -5.82 3.01 5.14
N PHE A 11 -5.80 2.10 4.17
CA PHE A 11 -5.12 2.28 2.88
C PHE A 11 -6.07 2.74 1.78
N ASP A 12 -7.38 2.83 2.01
CA ASP A 12 -8.36 3.23 0.97
C ASP A 12 -8.26 2.31 -0.28
N GLY A 13 -8.05 1.01 -0.05
CA GLY A 13 -7.77 0.02 -1.09
C GLY A 13 -8.28 -1.37 -0.72
N LYS A 14 -8.25 -2.32 -1.65
CA LYS A 14 -8.70 -3.70 -1.42
C LYS A 14 -7.53 -4.60 -1.09
N VAL A 15 -7.63 -5.39 -0.04
CA VAL A 15 -6.57 -6.34 0.32
C VAL A 15 -6.75 -7.62 -0.51
N ALA A 16 -5.83 -7.84 -1.46
CA ALA A 16 -5.80 -9.02 -2.33
C ALA A 16 -5.14 -10.21 -1.63
N VAL A 17 -4.03 -9.97 -0.93
CA VAL A 17 -3.27 -10.99 -0.18
C VAL A 17 -2.99 -10.48 1.22
N TYR A 18 -3.14 -11.35 2.21
CA TYR A 18 -2.73 -11.09 3.58
C TYR A 18 -2.21 -12.38 4.22
N ASP A 19 -0.89 -12.52 4.28
CA ASP A 19 -0.23 -13.70 4.82
C ASP A 19 0.76 -13.37 5.95
N GLN A 20 1.70 -14.27 6.21
CA GLN A 20 2.68 -14.11 7.28
C GLN A 20 3.82 -13.16 6.93
N ASP A 21 4.10 -12.95 5.65
CA ASP A 21 5.27 -12.22 5.17
C ASP A 21 4.90 -10.83 4.70
N HIS A 22 3.76 -10.69 4.03
CA HIS A 22 3.37 -9.43 3.38
C HIS A 22 1.85 -9.24 3.26
N VAL A 23 1.49 -8.03 2.86
CA VAL A 23 0.14 -7.64 2.48
C VAL A 23 0.18 -7.05 1.07
N VAL A 24 -0.78 -7.42 0.23
CA VAL A 24 -0.97 -6.83 -1.10
C VAL A 24 -2.28 -6.03 -1.11
N ILE A 25 -2.18 -4.77 -1.52
CA ILE A 25 -3.28 -3.80 -1.57
C ILE A 25 -3.46 -3.33 -3.01
N ASP A 26 -4.67 -3.49 -3.54
CA ASP A 26 -5.05 -3.01 -4.86
C ASP A 26 -5.86 -1.71 -4.76
N TRP A 27 -5.39 -0.69 -5.46
CA TRP A 27 -6.17 0.49 -5.81
C TRP A 27 -6.64 0.38 -7.25
N ILE A 28 -7.96 0.25 -7.43
CA ILE A 28 -8.59 0.11 -8.74
C ILE A 28 -9.30 1.42 -9.09
N ASP A 29 -8.87 2.06 -10.17
CA ASP A 29 -9.58 3.18 -10.80
C ASP A 29 -9.90 2.82 -12.25
N SER A 30 -11.19 2.60 -12.55
CA SER A 30 -11.80 2.43 -13.88
C SER A 30 -11.12 1.44 -14.85
N ARG A 31 -9.89 1.72 -15.30
CA ARG A 31 -9.06 0.89 -16.20
C ARG A 31 -7.63 0.67 -15.70
N ARG A 32 -7.31 1.11 -14.48
CA ARG A 32 -5.99 1.08 -13.88
C ARG A 32 -6.02 0.37 -12.54
N THR A 33 -5.00 -0.43 -12.31
CA THR A 33 -4.76 -1.09 -11.03
C THR A 33 -3.36 -0.72 -10.56
N LEU A 34 -3.28 -0.13 -9.37
CA LEU A 34 -2.03 0.00 -8.63
C LEU A 34 -2.02 -1.07 -7.54
N GLU A 35 -1.14 -2.05 -7.68
CA GLU A 35 -0.93 -3.13 -6.73
C GLU A 35 0.27 -2.79 -5.85
N VAL A 36 0.10 -2.82 -4.53
CA VAL A 36 1.18 -2.49 -3.60
C VAL A 36 1.39 -3.59 -2.57
N THR A 37 2.59 -4.14 -2.61
CA THR A 37 3.06 -5.14 -1.66
C THR A 37 3.80 -4.44 -0.54
N ILE A 38 3.41 -4.70 0.71
CA ILE A 38 4.03 -4.15 1.91
C ILE A 38 4.49 -5.30 2.81
N ASP A 39 5.79 -5.32 3.13
CA ASP A 39 6.33 -6.27 4.09
C ASP A 39 5.64 -6.09 5.46
N LYS A 40 5.40 -7.19 6.17
CA LYS A 40 4.58 -7.17 7.38
C LYS A 40 5.16 -6.34 8.52
N ASP A 41 6.48 -6.29 8.64
CA ASP A 41 7.15 -5.49 9.64
C ASP A 41 7.01 -3.99 9.35
N ILE A 42 7.02 -3.60 8.06
CA ILE A 42 6.70 -2.24 7.64
C ILE A 42 5.23 -1.93 7.87
N LEU A 43 4.32 -2.84 7.55
CA LEU A 43 2.90 -2.66 7.84
C LEU A 43 2.67 -2.39 9.33
N ASN A 44 3.33 -3.14 10.22
CA ASN A 44 3.25 -2.92 11.67
C ASN A 44 3.77 -1.54 12.08
N LEU A 45 4.85 -1.07 11.45
CA LEU A 45 5.36 0.29 11.67
C LEU A 45 4.35 1.34 11.20
N LEU A 46 3.78 1.17 10.01
CA LEU A 46 2.81 2.11 9.42
C LEU A 46 1.52 2.20 10.23
N ILE A 47 1.04 1.09 10.80
CA ILE A 47 -0.13 1.06 11.69
C ILE A 47 0.08 1.96 12.92
N ASN A 48 1.30 1.98 13.47
CA ASN A 48 1.65 2.82 14.61
C ASN A 48 1.86 4.29 14.23
N HIS A 49 2.04 4.59 12.94
CA HIS A 49 2.32 5.92 12.39
C HIS A 49 1.37 6.23 11.22
N GLN A 50 0.09 6.47 11.52
CA GLN A 50 -0.95 6.68 10.49
C GLN A 50 -0.69 7.89 9.57
N ASP A 51 0.09 8.87 10.03
CA ASP A 51 0.56 9.99 9.21
C ASP A 51 1.45 9.53 8.05
N TYR A 52 2.28 8.50 8.27
CA TYR A 52 3.12 7.91 7.22
C TYR A 52 2.26 7.26 6.13
N ILE A 53 1.19 6.57 6.51
CA ILE A 53 0.25 5.99 5.54
C ILE A 53 -0.33 7.09 4.64
N ARG A 54 -0.75 8.21 5.22
CA ARG A 54 -1.30 9.33 4.42
C ARG A 54 -0.26 9.89 3.45
N ASN A 55 1.01 9.97 3.83
CA ASN A 55 2.07 10.43 2.95
C ASN A 55 2.35 9.43 1.82
N ILE A 56 2.41 8.13 2.15
CA ILE A 56 2.55 7.05 1.17
C ILE A 56 1.42 7.14 0.14
N LEU A 57 0.16 7.20 0.59
CA LEU A 57 -0.99 7.31 -0.31
C LEU A 57 -0.89 8.54 -1.23
N LYS A 58 -0.48 9.70 -0.70
CA LYS A 58 -0.26 10.92 -1.50
C LYS A 58 0.88 10.74 -2.50
N HIS A 59 1.97 10.11 -2.11
CA HIS A 59 3.13 9.86 -2.96
C HIS A 59 2.75 8.94 -4.12
N LEU A 60 2.12 7.81 -3.80
CA LEU A 60 1.69 6.80 -4.77
C LEU A 60 0.68 7.39 -5.77
N LYS A 61 -0.35 8.11 -5.29
CA LYS A 61 -1.35 8.78 -6.15
C LYS A 61 -0.73 9.81 -7.10
N ARG A 62 0.37 10.48 -6.70
CA ARG A 62 1.09 11.44 -7.55
C ARG A 62 1.94 10.76 -8.61
N GLN A 63 2.56 9.63 -8.26
CA GLN A 63 3.46 8.91 -9.16
C GLN A 63 2.75 7.95 -10.11
N THR A 64 1.49 7.60 -9.84
CA THR A 64 0.76 6.61 -10.64
C THR A 64 0.79 6.99 -12.12
N ASN A 65 1.38 6.12 -12.94
CA ASN A 65 1.59 6.42 -14.35
C ASN A 65 0.26 6.35 -15.12
N ARG A 66 -0.16 7.49 -15.70
CA ARG A 66 -1.44 7.60 -16.41
C ARG A 66 -1.51 6.78 -17.70
N THR A 67 -0.40 6.30 -18.25
CA THR A 67 -0.41 5.49 -19.47
C THR A 67 -0.44 3.99 -19.21
N MET A 68 -0.18 3.55 -17.97
CA MET A 68 -0.16 2.14 -17.60
C MET A 68 -1.51 1.67 -17.04
N THR A 69 -1.87 0.43 -17.37
CA THR A 69 -3.09 -0.25 -16.89
C THR A 69 -2.85 -1.05 -15.62
N LYS A 70 -1.62 -1.51 -15.38
CA LYS A 70 -1.20 -2.13 -14.13
C LYS A 70 0.17 -1.62 -13.71
N GLU A 71 0.30 -1.19 -12.46
CA GLU A 71 1.55 -0.78 -11.83
C GLU A 71 1.71 -1.58 -10.53
N ILE A 72 2.93 -2.05 -10.25
CA ILE A 72 3.24 -2.85 -9.05
C ILE A 72 4.35 -2.14 -8.29
N ILE A 73 4.12 -1.85 -7.01
CA ILE A 73 5.10 -1.21 -6.12
C ILE A 73 5.32 -2.07 -4.88
N ASN A 74 6.58 -2.31 -4.55
CA ASN A 74 6.97 -3.07 -3.37
C ASN A 74 7.56 -2.13 -2.32
N ILE A 75 7.01 -2.15 -1.11
CA ILE A 75 7.44 -1.34 0.05
C ILE A 75 8.00 -2.28 1.12
N ASN A 76 9.28 -2.11 1.42
CA ASN A 76 10.04 -2.93 2.36
C ASN A 76 10.96 -2.07 3.24
N ARG A 77 11.67 -2.73 4.18
CA ARG A 77 12.65 -2.10 5.09
C ARG A 77 13.65 -1.16 4.41
N ARG A 78 14.02 -1.42 3.16
CA ARG A 78 15.06 -0.66 2.46
C ARG A 78 14.54 0.62 1.84
N ASN A 79 13.28 0.64 1.40
CA ASN A 79 12.74 1.72 0.57
C ASN A 79 11.54 2.46 1.18
N TYR A 80 10.96 2.00 2.29
CA TYR A 80 9.74 2.60 2.86
C TYR A 80 9.86 4.11 3.12
N LYS A 81 11.06 4.59 3.49
CA LYS A 81 11.34 6.02 3.73
C LYS A 81 11.21 6.91 2.50
N ILE A 82 11.26 6.37 1.29
CA ILE A 82 11.07 7.14 0.04
C ILE A 82 9.63 7.66 -0.07
N PHE A 83 8.69 6.92 0.52
CA PHE A 83 7.26 7.16 0.38
C PHE A 83 6.65 7.97 1.53
N ILE A 84 7.41 8.22 2.61
CA ILE A 84 7.00 9.02 3.79
C ILE A 84 7.34 10.50 3.55
#